data_AF-A0A3L8BIL6-F1
#
_entry.id   AF-A0A3L8BIL6-F1
#
_cell.length_a   1.000
_cell.length_b   1.000
_cell.length_c   1.000
_cell.angle_alpha   90.00
_cell.angle_beta   90.00
_cell.angle_gamma   90.00
#
_symmetry.space_group_name_H-M   'P 1'
#
loop_
_entity.id
_entity.type
_entity.pdbx_description
1 polymer ?
#
loop_
_entity_poly.entity_id
_entity_poly.type
_entity_poly.pdbx_seq_one_letter_code
_entity_poly.pdbx_strand_id
1 'polypeptide(L)' 'ERTENIGARRLHTVMERLLEEISFDAADLSMNSEQNPFVITPQYVDDRLGSLAGDEDLSRYIL' A
#
# COMPACT_ATOMS: atom_id res chain seq x y z
N GLU A 1 21.00 -4.30 -10.48
CA GLU A 1 21.31 -2.99 -9.83
C GLU A 1 20.32 -2.82 -8.70
N ARG A 2 20.75 -2.48 -7.48
CA ARG A 2 19.88 -2.54 -6.28
C ARG A 2 18.99 -1.31 -6.17
N THR A 3 17.78 -1.47 -5.62
CA THR A 3 16.89 -0.38 -5.20
C THR A 3 17.67 0.65 -4.37
N GLU A 4 17.57 1.93 -4.72
CA GLU A 4 18.30 2.99 -4.02
C GLU A 4 17.79 3.15 -2.59
N ASN A 5 18.70 3.32 -1.63
CA ASN A 5 18.33 3.58 -0.25
C ASN A 5 17.95 5.06 -0.09
N ILE A 6 16.67 5.37 -0.26
CA ILE A 6 16.11 6.71 -0.07
C ILE A 6 15.67 6.98 1.39
N GLY A 7 16.03 6.09 2.33
CA GLY A 7 15.70 6.21 3.74
C GLY A 7 14.19 6.24 4.00
N ALA A 8 13.76 7.10 4.93
CA ALA A 8 12.35 7.21 5.34
C ALA A 8 11.40 7.69 4.23
N ARG A 9 11.91 8.30 3.14
CA ARG A 9 11.06 8.76 2.03
C ARG A 9 10.31 7.63 1.35
N ARG A 10 10.87 6.41 1.36
CA ARG A 10 10.22 5.21 0.82
C ARG A 10 8.86 4.91 1.48
N LEU A 11 8.66 5.37 2.71
CA LEU A 11 7.37 5.19 3.39
C LEU A 11 6.24 5.95 2.68
N HIS A 12 6.51 7.06 1.99
CA HIS A 12 5.47 7.80 1.28
C HIS A 12 4.89 6.98 0.12
N THR A 13 5.75 6.51 -0.79
CA THR A 13 5.34 5.70 -1.94
C THR A 13 4.71 4.38 -1.53
N VAL A 14 5.26 3.74 -0.48
CA VAL A 14 4.67 2.52 0.11
C VAL A 14 3.26 2.77 0.65
N MET A 15 3.05 3.84 1.42
CA MET A 15 1.74 4.15 2.00
C MET A 15 0.72 4.55 0.95
N GLU A 16 1.11 5.30 -0.08
CA GLU A 16 0.23 5.64 -1.19
C GLU A 16 -0.29 4.38 -1.90
N ARG A 17 0.59 3.41 -2.19
CA ARG A 17 0.16 2.15 -2.82
C ARG A 17 -0.67 1.26 -1.91
N LEU A 18 -0.36 1.22 -0.62
CA LEU A 18 -1.15 0.43 0.34
C LEU A 18 -2.60 0.94 0.43
N LEU A 19 -2.80 2.25 0.31
CA LEU A 19 -4.07 2.92 0.52
C LEU A 19 -4.84 3.24 -0.78
N GLU A 20 -4.27 3.00 -1.95
CA GLU A 20 -4.86 3.36 -3.24
C GLU A 20 -6.29 2.82 -3.43
N GLU A 21 -6.48 1.51 -3.24
CA GLU A 21 -7.79 0.88 -3.43
C GLU A 21 -8.81 1.34 -2.38
N ILE A 22 -8.38 1.45 -1.12
CA ILE A 22 -9.23 1.97 -0.04
C ILE A 22 -9.64 3.42 -0.34
N SER A 23 -8.73 4.23 -0.88
CA SER A 23 -9.03 5.62 -1.21
C SER A 23 -10.01 5.73 -2.39
N PHE A 24 -9.99 4.77 -3.31
CA PHE A 24 -10.95 4.69 -4.41
C PHE A 24 -12.33 4.27 -3.91
N ASP A 25 -12.39 3.22 -3.10
CA ASP A 25 -13.64 2.66 -2.54
C ASP A 25 -14.14 3.42 -1.31
N ALA A 26 -13.41 4.45 -0.85
CA ALA A 26 -13.70 5.18 0.39
C ALA A 26 -15.12 5.75 0.43
N ALA A 27 -15.65 6.19 -0.71
CA ALA A 27 -17.02 6.71 -0.81
C ALA A 27 -18.05 5.62 -0.47
N ASP A 28 -17.87 4.41 -1.01
CA ASP A 28 -18.78 3.28 -0.81
C ASP A 28 -18.60 2.66 0.58
N LEU A 29 -17.36 2.62 1.09
CA LEU A 29 -17.04 2.15 2.43
C LEU A 29 -17.57 3.11 3.50
N SER A 30 -17.52 4.44 3.27
CA SER A 30 -17.96 5.45 4.24
C SER A 30 -19.43 5.29 4.67
N MET A 31 -20.27 4.70 3.82
CA MET A 31 -21.68 4.41 4.13
C MET A 31 -21.84 3.30 5.18
N ASN A 32 -20.82 2.47 5.41
CA ASN A 32 -20.82 1.34 6.35
C ASN A 32 -19.84 1.52 7.53
N SER A 33 -18.98 2.55 7.47
CA SER A 33 -17.84 2.75 8.37
C SER A 33 -18.19 3.15 9.80
N GLU A 34 -19.39 3.65 10.08
CA GLU A 34 -19.77 4.01 11.46
C GLU A 34 -19.94 2.78 12.37
N GLN A 35 -20.19 1.59 11.79
CA GLN A 35 -20.39 0.35 12.56
C GLN A 35 -19.32 -0.72 12.31
N ASN A 36 -18.54 -0.61 11.22
CA ASN A 36 -17.48 -1.57 10.91
C ASN A 36 -16.23 -0.87 10.33
N PRO A 37 -15.25 -0.50 11.16
CA PRO A 37 -14.05 0.18 10.68
C PRO A 37 -13.21 -0.76 9.81
N PHE A 38 -12.63 -0.21 8.73
CA PHE A 38 -11.68 -0.96 7.92
C PHE A 38 -10.37 -1.16 8.70
N VAL A 39 -9.92 -2.42 8.82
CA VAL A 39 -8.70 -2.79 9.54
C VAL A 39 -7.63 -3.22 8.55
N ILE A 40 -6.51 -2.50 8.54
CA ILE A 40 -5.31 -2.90 7.79
C ILE A 40 -4.64 -4.05 8.56
N THR A 41 -4.71 -5.26 8.01
CA THR A 41 -4.07 -6.45 8.59
C THR A 41 -2.71 -6.72 7.95
N PRO A 42 -1.81 -7.49 8.59
CA PRO A 42 -0.56 -7.92 7.95
C PRO A 42 -0.79 -8.65 6.62
N GLN A 43 -1.83 -9.47 6.54
CA GLN A 43 -2.22 -10.16 5.30
C GLN A 43 -2.57 -9.15 4.20
N TYR A 44 -3.35 -8.11 4.53
CA TYR A 44 -3.67 -7.06 3.57
C TYR A 44 -2.42 -6.33 3.08
N VAL A 45 -1.44 -6.09 3.96
CA VAL A 45 -0.16 -5.47 3.59
C VAL A 45 0.62 -6.37 2.63
N ASP A 46 0.73 -7.67 2.92
CA ASP A 46 1.44 -8.63 2.07
C ASP A 46 0.74 -8.84 0.72
N ASP A 47 -0.59 -8.86 0.69
CA ASP A 47 -1.36 -8.98 -0.56
C ASP A 47 -1.12 -7.78 -1.49
N ARG A 48 -0.93 -6.59 -0.91
CA ARG A 48 -0.71 -5.34 -1.67
C ARG A 48 0.74 -5.08 -2.04
N LEU A 49 1.68 -5.42 -1.16
CA LEU A 49 3.09 -5.06 -1.32
C LEU A 49 4.00 -6.26 -1.59
N GLY A 50 3.54 -7.48 -1.35
CA GLY A 50 4.37 -8.69 -1.44
C GLY A 50 4.84 -9.00 -2.86
N SER A 51 3.97 -8.83 -3.86
CA SER A 51 4.34 -8.97 -5.27
C SER A 51 5.31 -7.87 -5.73
N LEU A 52 5.20 -6.68 -5.16
CA LEU A 52 6.01 -5.51 -5.48
C LEU A 52 7.40 -5.54 -4.82
N ALA A 53 7.48 -6.09 -3.60
CA ALA A 53 8.73 -6.26 -2.87
C ALA A 53 9.58 -7.42 -3.43
N GLY A 54 8.97 -8.38 -4.13
CA GLY A 54 9.67 -9.50 -4.76
C GLY A 54 10.29 -9.17 -6.13
N ASP A 55 9.90 -8.06 -6.75
CA ASP A 55 10.35 -7.64 -8.08
C ASP A 55 11.21 -6.37 -7.97
N GLU A 56 12.53 -6.53 -8.10
CA GLU A 56 13.51 -5.44 -7.99
C GLU A 56 13.34 -4.33 -9.05
N ASP A 57 12.71 -4.65 -10.19
CA ASP A 57 12.46 -3.68 -11.25
C ASP A 57 11.15 -2.93 -10.97
N LEU A 58 10.09 -3.62 -10.56
CA LEU A 58 8.84 -2.99 -10.15
C LEU A 58 9.03 -2.11 -8.91
N SER A 59 9.80 -2.58 -7.93
CA SER A 59 10.11 -1.82 -6.73
C SER A 59 10.91 -0.55 -7.03
N ARG A 60 11.62 -0.47 -8.16
CA ARG A 60 12.43 0.70 -8.51
C ARG A 60 11.62 1.78 -9.26
N TYR A 61 10.56 1.35 -9.95
CA TYR A 61 9.67 2.25 -10.67
C TYR A 61 8.47 2.71 -9.83
N ILE A 62 8.09 1.93 -8.81
CA ILE A 62 6.87 2.15 -8.03
C ILE A 62 7.17 2.56 -6.57
N LEU A 63 8.30 2.14 -5.98
CA LEU A 63 8.66 2.41 -4.57
C LEU A 63 9.90 3.30 -4.41
#